data_AF-A0AAV1VF81-F1
#
_entry.id   AF-A0AAV1VF81-F1
#
_cell.length_a   1.000
_cell.length_b   1.000
_cell.length_c   1.000
_cell.angle_alpha   90.00
_cell.angle_beta   90.00
_cell.angle_gamma   90.00
#
_symmetry.space_group_name_H-M   'P 1'
#
loop_
_entity.id
_entity.type
_entity.pdbx_description
1 polymer ?
#
loop_
_entity_poly.entity_id
_entity_poly.type
_entity_poly.pdbx_seq_one_letter_code
_entity_poly.pdbx_strand_id
1 'polypeptide(L)'
;MPTRYVSVPDEEASPRPLRVKVKNYSGKEGENLILWIREIEMAMRSGLITLDHQQVSLAISKLDGRARERALTCSTSVDIAFPTWESLKSQLVQVFSPPNQAYRMRSLFLSTRQDANELSDYVQELRTLTAAMQSDPLPEAVHVTIFMEGLRTGIARTEVFGFTPLRSKKP
;
A
#
# COMPACT_ATOMS: atom_id res chain seq x y z
N MET A 1 -4.91 -42.95 -48.17
CA MET A 1 -5.80 -42.62 -47.03
C MET A 1 -5.00 -41.74 -46.08
N PRO A 2 -5.32 -40.44 -45.91
CA PRO A 2 -4.59 -39.58 -44.98
C PRO A 2 -5.17 -39.70 -43.57
N THR A 3 -4.31 -39.98 -42.59
CA THR A 3 -4.64 -39.91 -41.17
C THR A 3 -4.78 -38.45 -40.76
N ARG A 4 -6.01 -38.02 -40.44
CA ARG A 4 -6.26 -36.73 -39.79
C ARG A 4 -5.69 -36.77 -38.38
N TYR A 5 -4.61 -36.01 -38.15
CA TYR A 5 -4.24 -35.59 -36.79
C TYR A 5 -5.34 -34.67 -36.27
N VAL A 6 -6.11 -35.13 -35.29
CA VAL A 6 -6.99 -34.27 -34.51
C VAL A 6 -6.14 -33.72 -33.38
N SER A 7 -5.75 -32.45 -33.48
CA SER A 7 -5.14 -31.74 -32.35
C SER A 7 -6.17 -31.64 -31.24
N VAL A 8 -5.93 -32.34 -30.14
CA VAL A 8 -6.63 -32.09 -28.88
C VAL A 8 -6.27 -30.66 -28.47
N PRO A 9 -7.24 -29.76 -28.27
CA PRO A 9 -6.92 -28.43 -27.75
C PRO A 9 -6.35 -28.62 -26.36
N ASP A 10 -5.19 -28.01 -26.12
CA ASP A 10 -4.61 -27.83 -24.80
C ASP A 10 -5.68 -27.12 -23.96
N GLU A 11 -6.35 -27.85 -23.06
CA GLU A 11 -7.18 -27.21 -22.05
C GLU A 11 -6.22 -26.39 -21.19
N GLU A 12 -6.09 -25.11 -21.50
CA GLU A 12 -5.50 -24.13 -20.59
C GLU A 12 -6.19 -24.31 -19.24
N ALA A 13 -5.45 -24.91 -18.30
CA ALA A 13 -5.96 -25.24 -16.98
C ALA A 13 -6.52 -23.97 -16.34
N SER A 14 -7.86 -23.88 -16.28
CA SER A 14 -8.53 -22.74 -15.66
C SER A 14 -7.98 -22.57 -14.24
N PRO A 15 -7.48 -21.37 -13.89
CA PRO A 15 -6.85 -21.15 -12.60
C PRO A 15 -7.85 -21.44 -11.48
N ARG A 16 -7.43 -22.27 -10.53
CA ARG A 16 -8.31 -22.69 -9.43
C ARG A 16 -8.29 -21.64 -8.32
N PRO A 17 -9.45 -21.20 -7.82
CA PRO A 17 -9.51 -20.29 -6.68
C PRO A 17 -8.81 -20.90 -5.45
N LEU A 18 -7.87 -20.16 -4.88
CA LEU A 18 -7.18 -20.52 -3.64
C LEU A 18 -7.85 -19.82 -2.47
N ARG A 19 -8.17 -20.61 -1.43
CA ARG A 19 -8.82 -20.09 -0.21
C ARG A 19 -7.77 -19.56 0.76
N VAL A 20 -7.50 -18.27 0.69
CA VAL A 20 -6.59 -17.59 1.63
C VAL A 20 -7.33 -17.26 2.93
N LYS A 21 -6.74 -17.63 4.07
CA LYS A 21 -7.28 -17.30 5.39
C LYS A 21 -6.84 -15.89 5.79
N VAL A 22 -7.76 -14.93 5.69
CA VAL A 22 -7.54 -13.57 6.18
C VAL A 22 -7.99 -13.44 7.64
N LYS A 23 -7.19 -12.75 8.45
CA LYS A 23 -7.53 -12.42 9.85
C LYS A 23 -8.66 -11.40 9.89
N ASN A 24 -9.42 -11.41 10.98
CA ASN A 24 -10.44 -10.37 11.18
C ASN A 24 -9.76 -9.07 11.61
N TYR A 25 -10.31 -7.93 11.17
CA TYR A 25 -9.88 -6.60 11.60
C TYR A 25 -10.93 -6.02 12.54
N SER A 26 -10.54 -5.72 13.78
CA SER A 26 -11.47 -5.24 14.81
C SER A 26 -11.45 -3.72 14.99
N GLY A 27 -10.48 -3.04 14.39
CA GLY A 27 -10.26 -1.61 14.52
C GLY A 27 -9.67 -1.23 15.87
N LYS A 28 -8.92 -2.12 16.53
CA LYS A 28 -8.25 -1.86 17.82
C LYS A 28 -6.94 -1.09 17.65
N GLU A 29 -6.54 -0.37 18.69
CA GLU A 29 -5.23 0.29 18.74
C GLU A 29 -4.12 -0.77 18.64
N GLY A 30 -3.14 -0.55 17.76
CA GLY A 30 -2.08 -1.52 17.46
C GLY A 30 -2.39 -2.48 16.31
N GLU A 31 -3.63 -2.58 15.83
CA GLU A 31 -3.92 -3.33 14.59
C GLU A 31 -3.51 -2.52 13.36
N ASN A 32 -2.76 -3.16 12.45
CA ASN A 32 -2.29 -2.51 11.24
C ASN A 32 -3.31 -2.67 10.09
N LEU A 33 -4.10 -1.61 9.87
CA LEU A 33 -5.11 -1.57 8.80
C LEU A 33 -4.51 -1.82 7.41
N ILE A 34 -3.32 -1.27 7.12
CA ILE A 34 -2.68 -1.39 5.80
C ILE A 34 -2.28 -2.83 5.50
N LEU A 35 -1.72 -3.54 6.50
CA LEU A 35 -1.42 -4.96 6.36
C LEU A 35 -2.69 -5.79 6.13
N TRP A 36 -3.77 -5.50 6.86
CA TRP A 36 -5.04 -6.19 6.68
C TRP A 36 -5.65 -5.94 5.29
N ILE A 37 -5.65 -4.69 4.80
CA ILE A 37 -6.07 -4.34 3.44
C ILE A 37 -5.28 -5.18 2.42
N ARG A 38 -3.96 -5.30 2.61
CA ARG A 38 -3.11 -6.08 1.72
C ARG A 38 -3.45 -7.57 1.75
N GLU A 39 -3.71 -8.14 2.93
CA GLU A 39 -4.16 -9.53 3.08
C GLU A 39 -5.50 -9.79 2.35
N ILE A 40 -6.44 -8.86 2.44
CA ILE A 40 -7.72 -8.92 1.74
C ILE A 40 -7.52 -8.89 0.22
N GLU A 41 -6.70 -7.95 -0.30
CA GLU A 41 -6.43 -7.89 -1.73
C GLU A 41 -5.70 -9.14 -2.24
N MET A 42 -4.82 -9.75 -1.42
CA MET A 42 -4.20 -11.03 -1.75
C MET A 42 -5.25 -12.15 -1.83
N ALA A 43 -6.17 -12.21 -0.87
CA ALA A 43 -7.26 -13.18 -0.89
C ALA A 43 -8.21 -13.01 -2.08
N MET A 44 -8.49 -11.78 -2.50
CA MET A 44 -9.28 -11.50 -3.71
C MET A 44 -8.57 -12.02 -4.97
N ARG A 45 -7.27 -11.70 -5.14
CA ARG A 45 -6.47 -12.18 -6.29
C ARG A 45 -6.37 -13.70 -6.31
N SER A 46 -6.07 -14.31 -5.17
CA SER A 46 -5.97 -15.76 -5.02
C SER A 46 -7.31 -16.48 -5.20
N GLY A 47 -8.41 -15.88 -4.74
CA GLY A 47 -9.77 -16.41 -4.87
C GLY A 47 -10.45 -16.10 -6.20
N LEU A 48 -9.76 -15.40 -7.11
CA LEU A 48 -10.31 -14.92 -8.40
C LEU A 48 -11.61 -14.12 -8.25
N ILE A 49 -11.69 -13.32 -7.19
CA ILE A 49 -12.86 -12.50 -6.87
C ILE A 49 -12.75 -11.18 -7.62
N THR A 50 -13.50 -11.06 -8.70
CA THR A 50 -13.47 -9.89 -9.61
C THR A 50 -14.69 -8.98 -9.49
N LEU A 51 -15.82 -9.49 -9.00
CA LEU A 51 -17.06 -8.73 -8.88
C LEU A 51 -17.03 -7.82 -7.65
N ASP A 52 -17.31 -6.53 -7.83
CA ASP A 52 -17.24 -5.51 -6.77
C ASP A 52 -18.03 -5.90 -5.52
N HIS A 53 -19.28 -6.36 -5.69
CA HIS A 53 -20.12 -6.76 -4.56
C HIS A 53 -19.54 -7.97 -3.79
N GLN A 54 -18.85 -8.89 -4.46
CA GLN A 54 -18.20 -10.03 -3.79
C GLN A 54 -16.94 -9.59 -3.05
N GLN A 55 -16.20 -8.64 -3.61
CA GLN A 55 -15.04 -8.03 -2.95
C GLN A 55 -15.45 -7.30 -1.67
N VAL A 56 -16.48 -6.48 -1.75
CA VAL A 56 -17.06 -5.74 -0.61
C VAL A 56 -17.62 -6.70 0.43
N SER A 57 -18.40 -7.71 0.02
CA SER A 57 -18.96 -8.74 0.92
C SER A 57 -17.85 -9.52 1.64
N LEU A 58 -16.80 -9.94 0.93
CA LEU A 58 -15.64 -10.60 1.54
C LEU A 58 -14.99 -9.71 2.60
N ALA A 59 -14.68 -8.46 2.25
CA ALA A 59 -14.03 -7.53 3.15
C ALA A 59 -14.87 -7.28 4.41
N ILE A 60 -16.17 -7.02 4.26
CA ILE A 60 -17.10 -6.81 5.38
C ILE A 60 -17.22 -8.07 6.24
N SER A 61 -17.21 -9.27 5.65
CA SER A 61 -17.22 -10.54 6.40
C SER A 61 -15.99 -10.73 7.28
N LYS A 62 -14.91 -9.97 7.02
CA LYS A 62 -13.65 -9.97 7.77
C LYS A 62 -13.50 -8.77 8.70
N LEU A 63 -14.48 -7.88 8.77
CA LEU A 63 -14.55 -6.84 9.78
C LEU A 63 -15.20 -7.40 11.05
N ASP A 64 -14.68 -6.98 12.20
CA ASP A 64 -15.20 -7.32 13.52
C ASP A 64 -15.20 -6.08 14.42
N GLY A 65 -15.77 -6.20 15.62
CA GLY A 65 -15.74 -5.16 16.65
C GLY A 65 -16.12 -3.77 16.14
N ARG A 66 -15.25 -2.79 16.42
CA ARG A 66 -15.48 -1.37 16.05
C ARG A 66 -15.47 -1.18 14.53
N ALA A 67 -14.67 -1.95 13.80
CA ALA A 67 -14.62 -1.89 12.35
C ALA A 67 -15.94 -2.31 11.70
N ARG A 68 -16.53 -3.40 12.18
CA ARG A 68 -17.83 -3.87 11.70
C ARG A 68 -18.96 -2.92 12.08
N GLU A 69 -18.98 -2.46 13.34
CA GLU A 69 -19.96 -1.49 13.81
C GLU A 69 -19.94 -0.23 12.94
N ARG A 70 -18.75 0.35 12.71
CA ARG A 70 -18.59 1.56 11.90
C ARG A 70 -18.99 1.35 10.45
N ALA A 71 -18.60 0.23 9.83
CA ALA A 71 -19.00 -0.08 8.46
C ALA A 71 -20.53 -0.21 8.31
N LEU A 72 -21.21 -0.80 9.29
CA LEU A 72 -22.67 -0.99 9.27
C LEU A 72 -23.46 0.26 9.72
N THR A 73 -22.84 1.16 10.48
CA THR A 73 -23.47 2.43 10.89
C THR A 73 -23.72 3.35 9.69
N CYS A 74 -23.05 3.13 8.56
CA CYS A 74 -23.16 3.98 7.37
C CYS A 74 -24.36 3.71 6.45
N SER A 75 -25.15 2.63 6.58
CA SER A 75 -26.41 2.49 5.82
C SER A 75 -27.29 1.30 6.21
N THR A 76 -28.59 1.49 5.99
CA THR A 76 -29.71 0.55 6.10
C THR A 76 -29.67 -0.62 5.09
N SER A 77 -28.69 -0.64 4.18
CA SER A 77 -28.39 -1.73 3.24
C SER A 77 -26.90 -1.69 2.83
N VAL A 78 -26.20 -2.83 2.96
CA VAL A 78 -24.75 -2.95 2.70
C VAL A 78 -24.40 -2.72 1.22
N ASP A 79 -25.30 -3.05 0.30
CA ASP A 79 -25.07 -2.94 -1.16
C ASP A 79 -25.13 -1.48 -1.68
N ILE A 80 -25.77 -0.57 -0.94
CA ILE A 80 -25.89 0.84 -1.35
C ILE A 80 -24.74 1.68 -0.76
N ALA A 81 -24.18 1.25 0.36
CA ALA A 81 -23.18 2.01 1.12
C ALA A 81 -21.82 2.07 0.43
N PHE A 82 -21.40 0.95 -0.20
CA PHE A 82 -20.07 0.79 -0.79
C PHE A 82 -20.17 0.08 -2.15
N PRO A 83 -20.24 0.82 -3.27
CA PRO A 83 -20.39 0.21 -4.59
C PRO A 83 -19.12 -0.52 -5.05
N THR A 84 -17.96 -0.24 -4.47
CA THR A 84 -16.66 -0.83 -4.85
C THR A 84 -15.75 -1.04 -3.65
N TRP A 85 -14.76 -1.93 -3.80
CA TRP A 85 -13.71 -2.14 -2.81
C TRP A 85 -12.93 -0.85 -2.49
N GLU A 86 -12.65 -0.02 -3.49
CA GLU A 86 -11.95 1.25 -3.30
C GLU A 86 -12.72 2.22 -2.41
N SER A 87 -14.06 2.27 -2.54
CA SER A 87 -14.91 3.09 -1.68
C SER A 87 -14.86 2.63 -0.22
N LEU A 88 -14.99 1.32 0.02
CA LEU A 88 -14.87 0.74 1.37
C LEU A 88 -13.48 0.97 1.97
N LYS A 89 -12.42 0.72 1.19
CA LYS A 89 -11.03 0.92 1.59
C LYS A 89 -10.76 2.36 1.98
N SER A 90 -11.20 3.33 1.17
CA SER A 90 -11.07 4.75 1.47
C SER A 90 -11.74 5.12 2.79
N GLN A 91 -12.95 4.61 3.02
CA GLN A 91 -13.67 4.90 4.25
C GLN A 91 -13.01 4.27 5.48
N LEU A 92 -12.54 3.02 5.39
CA LEU A 92 -11.81 2.37 6.47
C LEU A 92 -10.53 3.13 6.81
N VAL A 93 -9.78 3.58 5.80
CA VAL A 93 -8.59 4.41 5.99
C VAL A 93 -8.97 5.72 6.68
N GLN A 94 -10.05 6.39 6.26
CA GLN A 94 -10.49 7.64 6.88
C GLN A 94 -10.90 7.46 8.35
N VAL A 95 -11.64 6.39 8.68
CA VAL A 95 -12.21 6.17 10.01
C VAL A 95 -11.17 5.65 11.01
N PHE A 96 -10.28 4.76 10.56
CA PHE A 96 -9.33 4.06 11.43
C PHE A 96 -7.90 4.58 11.34
N SER A 97 -7.59 5.52 10.44
CA SER A 97 -6.31 6.23 10.52
C SER A 97 -6.28 7.09 11.78
N PRO A 98 -5.15 7.10 12.52
CA PRO A 98 -4.97 8.06 13.60
C PRO A 98 -5.20 9.49 13.09
N PRO A 99 -5.82 10.38 13.89
CA PRO A 99 -5.84 11.79 13.56
C PRO A 99 -4.41 12.27 13.34
N ASN A 100 -4.19 12.99 12.24
CA ASN A 100 -2.89 13.51 11.81
C ASN A 100 -1.90 12.45 11.30
N GLN A 101 -2.35 11.30 10.81
CA GLN A 101 -1.46 10.27 10.24
C GLN A 101 -0.52 10.80 9.13
N ALA A 102 -1.05 11.60 8.19
CA ALA A 102 -0.24 12.22 7.14
C ALA A 102 0.84 13.14 7.74
N TYR A 103 0.49 13.94 8.75
CA TYR A 103 1.44 14.77 9.48
C TYR A 103 2.50 13.94 10.22
N ARG A 104 2.11 12.84 10.87
CA ARG A 104 3.04 11.94 11.57
C ARG A 104 4.05 11.33 10.59
N MET A 105 3.59 10.83 9.45
CA MET A 105 4.45 10.25 8.42
C MET A 105 5.39 11.28 7.80
N ARG A 106 4.90 12.51 7.56
CA ARG A 106 5.74 13.64 7.16
C ARG A 106 6.78 13.99 8.20
N SER A 107 6.39 14.10 9.46
CA SER A 107 7.30 14.41 10.56
C SER A 107 8.40 13.35 10.67
N LEU A 108 8.04 12.07 10.59
CA LEU A 108 8.99 10.95 10.57
C LEU A 108 9.95 11.10 9.39
N PHE A 109 9.43 11.25 8.17
CA PHE A 109 10.20 11.41 6.94
C PHE A 109 11.21 12.57 7.03
N LEU A 110 10.76 13.75 7.47
CA LEU A 110 11.62 14.93 7.61
C LEU A 110 12.74 14.72 8.65
N SER A 111 12.48 13.90 9.67
CA SER A 111 13.43 13.56 10.73
C SER A 111 14.35 12.38 10.42
N THR A 112 14.06 11.58 9.37
CA THR A 112 14.83 10.38 9.05
C THR A 112 16.26 10.74 8.65
N ARG A 113 17.23 10.05 9.26
CA ARG A 113 18.66 10.18 8.97
C ARG A 113 19.26 8.79 8.78
N GLN A 114 20.32 8.69 7.98
CA GLN A 114 21.03 7.43 7.77
C GLN A 114 21.76 6.99 9.04
N ASP A 115 22.33 7.94 9.79
CA ASP A 115 23.09 7.71 11.02
C ASP A 115 24.04 6.49 10.93
N ALA A 116 23.87 5.51 11.81
CA ALA A 116 24.66 4.27 11.85
C ALA A 116 24.13 3.16 10.92
N ASN A 117 22.96 3.34 10.31
CA ASN A 117 22.31 2.31 9.50
C ASN A 117 23.01 2.14 8.13
N GLU A 118 22.81 0.98 7.52
CA GLU A 118 23.22 0.76 6.14
C GLU A 118 22.43 1.68 5.18
N LEU A 119 23.04 2.02 4.05
CA LEU A 119 22.39 2.88 3.05
C LEU A 119 21.09 2.24 2.52
N SER A 120 21.09 0.92 2.33
CA SER A 120 19.94 0.11 1.94
C SER A 120 18.78 0.27 2.92
N ASP A 121 19.04 0.13 4.21
CA ASP A 121 18.02 0.23 5.26
C ASP A 121 17.44 1.65 5.32
N TYR A 122 18.29 2.67 5.26
CA TYR A 122 17.86 4.07 5.20
C TYR A 122 16.98 4.36 3.97
N VAL A 123 17.40 3.91 2.78
CA VAL A 123 16.61 4.06 1.55
C VAL A 123 15.28 3.33 1.66
N GLN A 124 15.27 2.15 2.25
CA GLN A 124 14.06 1.35 2.41
C GLN A 124 13.08 2.00 3.40
N GLU A 125 13.59 2.61 4.47
CA GLU A 125 12.79 3.38 5.42
C GLU A 125 12.12 4.59 4.74
N LEU A 126 12.89 5.38 3.98
CA LEU A 126 12.35 6.51 3.21
C LEU A 126 11.29 6.08 2.20
N ARG A 127 11.49 4.97 1.49
CA ARG A 127 10.50 4.40 0.56
C ARG A 127 9.21 4.01 1.28
N THR A 128 9.34 3.40 2.45
CA THR A 128 8.20 2.96 3.27
C THR A 128 7.38 4.16 3.74
N LEU A 129 8.05 5.21 4.22
CA LEU A 129 7.40 6.45 4.64
C LEU A 129 6.74 7.17 3.45
N THR A 130 7.38 7.18 2.28
CA THR A 130 6.81 7.73 1.04
C THR A 130 5.52 7.00 0.63
N ALA A 131 5.54 5.66 0.67
CA ALA A 131 4.36 4.85 0.36
C ALA A 131 3.22 5.09 1.37
N ALA A 132 3.53 5.29 2.66
CA ALA A 132 2.54 5.60 3.69
C ALA A 132 1.85 6.97 3.48
N MET A 133 2.45 7.87 2.70
CA MET A 133 1.91 9.19 2.35
C MET A 133 1.21 9.21 0.98
N GLN A 134 0.88 8.07 0.38
CA GLN A 134 0.36 7.99 -1.01
C GLN A 134 -0.85 8.89 -1.28
N SER A 135 -1.74 9.10 -0.30
CA SER A 135 -2.91 9.96 -0.45
C SER A 135 -2.59 11.46 -0.39
N ASP A 136 -1.42 11.85 0.11
CA ASP A 136 -1.01 13.24 0.31
C ASP A 136 0.54 13.36 0.26
N PRO A 137 1.15 13.09 -0.91
CA PRO A 137 2.61 13.00 -1.05
C PRO A 137 3.30 14.36 -0.90
N LEU A 138 4.55 14.36 -0.43
CA LEU A 138 5.38 15.56 -0.46
C LEU A 138 5.93 15.79 -1.88
N PRO A 139 6.26 17.06 -2.24
CA PRO A 139 6.92 17.34 -3.50
C PRO A 139 8.24 16.57 -3.65
N GLU A 140 8.56 16.11 -4.86
CA GLU A 140 9.78 15.34 -5.14
C GLU A 140 11.06 16.06 -4.68
N ALA A 141 11.11 17.39 -4.84
CA ALA A 141 12.21 18.21 -4.35
C ALA A 141 12.45 18.02 -2.84
N VAL A 142 11.39 17.89 -2.03
CA VAL A 142 11.50 17.65 -0.59
C VAL A 142 12.07 16.25 -0.34
N HIS A 143 11.64 15.24 -1.10
CA HIS A 143 12.20 13.89 -0.97
C HIS A 143 13.70 13.86 -1.26
N VAL A 144 14.13 14.51 -2.34
CA VAL A 144 15.55 14.59 -2.72
C VAL A 144 16.35 15.35 -1.66
N THR A 145 15.86 16.49 -1.18
CA THR A 145 16.54 17.28 -0.13
C THR A 145 16.72 16.46 1.14
N ILE A 146 15.66 15.81 1.64
CA ILE A 146 15.74 14.99 2.86
C ILE A 146 16.68 13.80 2.68
N PHE A 147 16.63 13.13 1.53
CA PHE A 147 17.57 12.06 1.22
C PHE A 147 19.01 12.56 1.28
N MET A 148 19.34 13.63 0.55
CA MET A 148 20.71 14.16 0.51
C MET A 148 21.18 14.70 1.87
N GLU A 149 20.31 15.39 2.60
CA GLU A 149 20.63 15.93 3.93
C GLU A 149 20.82 14.83 4.96
N GLY A 150 20.02 13.77 4.90
CA GLY A 150 20.05 12.66 5.84
C GLY A 150 21.14 11.63 5.60
N LEU A 151 21.84 11.65 4.45
CA LEU A 151 23.01 10.80 4.21
C LEU A 151 24.12 11.10 5.21
N ARG A 152 24.71 10.03 5.79
CA ARG A 152 25.88 10.14 6.65
C ARG A 152 27.08 10.63 5.84
N THR A 153 28.00 11.34 6.49
CA THR A 153 29.26 11.75 5.85
C THR A 153 30.03 10.51 5.39
N GLY A 154 30.35 10.45 4.09
CA GLY A 154 31.02 9.30 3.48
C GLY A 154 30.86 9.30 1.96
N ILE A 155 31.29 8.20 1.34
CA ILE A 155 31.36 8.05 -0.12
C ILE A 155 30.02 8.37 -0.80
N ALA A 156 28.92 7.79 -0.30
CA ALA A 156 27.59 8.02 -0.86
C ALA A 156 27.20 9.51 -0.88
N ARG A 157 27.49 10.24 0.20
CA ARG A 157 27.22 11.68 0.26
C ARG A 157 28.09 12.43 -0.75
N THR A 158 29.39 12.14 -0.81
CA THR A 158 30.30 12.81 -1.75
C THR A 158 29.97 12.53 -3.21
N GLU A 159 29.54 11.31 -3.55
CA GLU A 159 29.11 10.98 -4.90
C GLU A 159 27.85 11.73 -5.27
N VAL A 160 26.83 11.72 -4.41
CA VAL A 160 25.56 12.42 -4.66
C VAL A 160 25.76 13.92 -4.86
N PHE A 161 26.62 14.57 -4.05
CA PHE A 161 26.92 16.00 -4.23
C PHE A 161 27.90 16.28 -5.39
N GLY A 162 28.79 15.34 -5.73
CA GLY A 162 29.76 15.46 -6.81
C GLY A 162 29.14 15.51 -8.21
N PHE A 163 27.91 15.00 -8.36
CA PHE A 163 27.14 15.07 -9.61
C PHE A 163 26.27 16.32 -9.75
N THR A 164 26.26 17.23 -8.77
CA THR A 164 25.60 18.54 -8.94
C THR A 164 26.50 19.42 -9.82
N PRO A 165 26.11 19.82 -11.04
CA PRO A 165 26.93 20.72 -11.82
C PRO A 165 26.97 22.05 -11.06
N LEU A 166 28.17 22.42 -10.58
CA LEU A 166 28.45 23.75 -10.07
C LEU A 166 27.89 24.74 -11.10
N ARG A 167 26.92 25.56 -10.66
CA ARG A 167 26.40 26.72 -11.41
C ARG A 167 27.57 27.34 -12.17
N SER A 168 27.55 27.23 -13.50
CA SER A 168 28.58 27.84 -14.33
C SER A 168 28.54 29.34 -14.03
N LYS A 169 29.59 29.88 -13.40
CA LYS A 169 29.84 31.31 -13.46
C LYS A 169 30.12 31.61 -14.93
N LYS A 170 29.18 32.29 -15.60
CA LYS A 170 29.43 32.84 -16.93
C LYS A 170 30.39 34.03 -16.79
N PRO A 171 31.35 34.16 -17.71
CA PRO A 171 32.25 35.32 -17.78
C PRO A 171 31.49 36.61 -18.13
#